data_AF-Q6XID2-F1
#
_entry.id   AF-Q6XID2-F1
#
_cell.length_a   1.000
_cell.length_b   1.000
_cell.length_c   1.000
_cell.angle_alpha   90.00
_cell.angle_beta   90.00
_cell.angle_gamma   90.00
#
_symmetry.space_group_name_H-M   'P 1'
#
loop_
_entity.id
_entity.type
_entity.pdbx_description
1 polymer ?
#
loop_
_entity_poly.entity_id
_entity_poly.type
_entity_poly.pdbx_seq_one_letter_code
_entity_poly.pdbx_strand_id
1 'polypeptide(L)'
;VANTKESRKDEKYRCFLKNRDDDLYVGVSITGECNTLKTPETSPERLKLTPVKAEFVEPGCTLTQNFSGEWVNTANIDADVSISETHINETYYPDKARYRKTIYVCRERRGNRVMMARLTVDGCQKDYVCFDFMPRHHNIIRYRKGLAVIKDDFSTVCSWVQFPNSEAWKYDLFLARNPVPVRCPVAGKF
;
A
#
# COMPACT_ATOMS: atom_id res chain seq x y z
N VAL A 1 -23.98 4.74 16.31
CA VAL A 1 -24.47 3.43 16.82
C VAL A 1 -25.51 3.70 17.88
N ALA A 2 -26.70 3.09 17.81
CA ALA A 2 -27.77 3.35 18.76
C ALA A 2 -27.67 2.41 19.96
N ASN A 3 -27.42 2.93 21.16
CA ASN A 3 -27.41 2.12 22.38
C ASN A 3 -28.85 1.89 22.85
N THR A 4 -29.35 0.66 22.74
CA THR A 4 -30.74 0.32 23.08
C THR A 4 -30.99 0.19 24.58
N LYS A 5 -29.93 0.23 25.41
CA LYS A 5 -30.01 0.11 26.87
C LYS A 5 -30.26 1.44 27.60
N GLU A 6 -30.20 2.58 26.91
CA GLU A 6 -30.34 3.89 27.56
C GLU A 6 -31.80 4.38 27.53
N SER A 7 -32.23 4.91 28.68
CA SER A 7 -33.62 5.31 28.94
C SER A 7 -34.02 6.58 28.19
N ARG A 8 -33.08 7.51 27.94
CA ARG A 8 -33.37 8.77 27.25
C ARG A 8 -32.99 8.68 25.77
N LYS A 9 -33.78 9.33 24.90
CA LYS A 9 -33.62 9.25 23.43
C LYS A 9 -32.35 9.92 22.90
N ASP A 10 -31.90 10.98 23.56
CA ASP A 10 -30.67 11.74 23.31
C ASP A 10 -29.40 10.92 23.62
N GLU A 11 -29.44 10.18 24.72
CA GLU A 11 -28.42 9.23 25.17
C GLU A 11 -28.23 8.01 24.25
N LYS A 12 -29.20 7.72 23.39
CA LYS A 12 -29.09 6.62 22.41
C LYS A 12 -28.00 6.86 21.37
N TYR A 13 -27.66 8.12 21.08
CA TYR A 13 -26.71 8.47 20.04
C TYR A 13 -25.37 8.82 20.66
N ARG A 14 -24.28 8.31 20.07
CA ARG A 14 -22.91 8.67 20.43
C ARG A 14 -22.21 9.33 19.27
N CYS A 15 -21.40 10.32 19.57
CA CYS A 15 -20.56 11.01 18.62
C CYS A 15 -19.22 10.28 18.50
N PHE A 16 -18.69 10.25 17.28
CA PHE A 16 -17.38 9.70 16.98
C PHE A 16 -16.53 10.82 16.41
N LEU A 17 -15.37 11.05 17.02
CA LEU A 17 -14.37 11.99 16.54
C LEU A 17 -13.16 11.20 16.03
N LYS A 18 -12.87 11.38 14.75
CA LYS A 18 -11.66 10.85 14.12
C LYS A 18 -10.71 12.01 13.83
N ASN A 19 -9.43 11.85 14.16
CA ASN A 19 -8.42 12.81 13.73
C ASN A 19 -8.08 12.55 12.26
N ARG A 20 -7.85 13.62 11.49
CA ARG A 20 -7.40 13.49 10.09
C ARG A 20 -6.00 12.90 10.05
N ASP A 21 -5.17 13.27 11.02
CA ASP A 21 -3.76 12.90 11.05
C ASP A 21 -3.52 11.57 11.77
N ASP A 22 -4.36 11.18 12.73
CA ASP A 22 -4.31 9.87 13.40
C ASP A 22 -5.55 9.04 13.05
N ASP A 23 -5.38 8.09 12.14
CA ASP A 23 -6.41 7.22 11.62
C ASP A 23 -6.63 5.94 12.45
N LEU A 24 -5.78 5.68 13.45
CA LEU A 24 -5.85 4.47 14.28
C LEU A 24 -6.69 4.64 15.53
N TYR A 25 -6.94 5.87 15.98
CA TYR A 25 -7.75 6.12 17.17
C TYR A 25 -9.01 6.90 16.85
N VAL A 26 -10.11 6.49 17.49
CA VAL A 26 -11.40 7.18 17.43
C VAL A 26 -11.84 7.51 18.85
N GLY A 27 -12.13 8.79 19.06
CA GLY A 27 -12.75 9.28 20.28
C GLY A 27 -14.25 9.05 20.26
N VAL A 28 -14.81 8.60 21.38
CA VAL A 28 -16.25 8.31 21.52
C VAL A 28 -16.80 9.10 22.71
N SER A 29 -17.95 9.76 22.50
CA SER A 29 -18.65 10.45 23.59
C SER A 29 -19.45 9.44 24.43
N ILE A 30 -19.58 9.73 25.72
CA ILE A 30 -20.46 8.95 26.61
C ILE A 30 -21.92 9.34 26.37
N THR A 31 -22.19 10.63 26.17
CA THR A 31 -23.52 11.20 25.93
C THR A 31 -23.71 11.58 24.45
N GLY A 32 -24.94 11.96 24.07
CA GLY A 32 -25.24 12.49 22.73
C GLY A 32 -24.66 13.87 22.42
N GLU A 33 -23.91 14.46 23.34
CA GLU A 33 -23.32 15.79 23.17
C GLU A 33 -21.92 15.71 22.56
N CYS A 34 -21.79 16.13 21.29
CA CYS A 34 -20.51 16.09 20.58
C CYS A 34 -19.53 17.20 21.00
N ASN A 35 -20.00 18.24 21.72
CA ASN A 35 -19.21 19.39 22.16
C ASN A 35 -18.07 19.03 23.14
N THR A 36 -18.17 17.88 23.80
CA THR A 36 -17.16 17.35 24.73
C THR A 36 -15.97 16.69 24.01
N LEU A 37 -16.14 16.30 22.73
CA LEU A 37 -15.09 15.67 21.94
C LEU A 37 -14.25 16.72 21.22
N LYS A 38 -13.04 16.98 21.75
CA LYS A 38 -12.06 17.88 21.12
C LYS A 38 -10.98 17.13 20.34
N THR A 39 -10.46 16.05 20.92
CA THR A 39 -9.43 15.19 20.31
C THR A 39 -9.66 13.73 20.75
N PRO A 40 -9.28 12.72 19.95
CA PRO A 40 -9.36 11.31 20.36
C PRO A 40 -8.63 11.01 21.69
N GLU A 41 -7.56 11.75 21.99
CA GLU A 41 -6.75 11.58 23.20
C GLU A 41 -7.47 12.07 24.46
N THR A 42 -8.20 13.18 24.35
CA THR A 42 -8.98 13.75 25.46
C THR A 42 -10.41 13.23 25.50
N SER A 43 -10.75 12.26 24.66
CA SER A 43 -12.09 11.70 24.60
C SER A 43 -12.36 10.80 25.80
N PRO A 44 -13.59 10.76 26.33
CA PRO A 44 -13.94 9.91 27.46
C PRO A 44 -13.71 8.42 27.21
N GLU A 45 -13.99 7.96 25.99
CA GLU A 45 -13.67 6.61 25.53
C GLU A 45 -12.83 6.71 24.26
N ARG A 46 -11.80 5.87 24.16
CA ARG A 46 -10.87 5.82 23.02
C ARG A 46 -10.82 4.42 22.44
N LEU A 47 -11.28 4.28 21.21
CA LEU A 47 -11.20 3.03 20.46
C LEU A 47 -9.93 2.99 19.63
N LYS A 48 -9.22 1.86 19.68
CA LYS A 48 -8.09 1.57 18.79
C LYS A 48 -8.58 0.72 17.62
N LEU A 49 -8.47 1.25 16.42
CA LEU A 49 -8.79 0.55 15.19
C LEU A 49 -7.61 -0.32 14.78
N THR A 50 -7.88 -1.58 14.46
CA THR A 50 -6.95 -2.46 13.75
C THR A 50 -7.48 -2.63 12.34
N PRO A 51 -6.77 -2.19 11.30
CA PRO A 51 -7.27 -2.28 9.95
C PRO A 51 -7.26 -3.76 9.53
N VAL A 52 -8.38 -4.24 9.00
CA VAL A 52 -8.58 -5.64 8.60
C VAL A 52 -8.78 -5.68 7.10
N LYS A 53 -8.07 -6.58 6.43
CA LYS A 53 -8.21 -6.82 4.99
C LYS A 53 -9.60 -7.42 4.72
N ALA A 54 -10.43 -6.70 3.96
CA ALA A 54 -11.81 -7.10 3.70
C ALA A 54 -11.96 -8.09 2.53
N GLU A 55 -11.06 -8.06 1.53
CA GLU A 55 -11.25 -8.82 0.27
C GLU A 55 -10.02 -9.68 -0.07
N PHE A 56 -10.27 -10.94 -0.41
CA PHE A 56 -9.29 -11.86 -0.96
C PHE A 56 -9.36 -11.82 -2.48
N VAL A 57 -8.21 -11.68 -3.15
CA VAL A 57 -8.10 -11.70 -4.60
C VAL A 57 -7.23 -12.87 -4.99
N GLU A 58 -7.78 -13.77 -5.81
CA GLU A 58 -7.03 -14.91 -6.34
C GLU A 58 -5.97 -14.43 -7.35
N PRO A 59 -4.72 -14.92 -7.25
CA PRO A 59 -3.69 -14.66 -8.24
C PRO A 59 -4.03 -15.31 -9.59
N GLY A 60 -3.94 -14.54 -10.67
CA GLY A 60 -4.12 -15.03 -12.04
C GLY A 60 -2.82 -15.26 -12.82
N CYS A 61 -1.68 -14.84 -12.26
CA CYS A 61 -0.37 -15.00 -12.88
C CYS A 61 0.76 -15.13 -11.84
N THR A 62 1.95 -15.48 -12.32
CA THR A 62 3.18 -15.47 -11.54
C THR A 62 4.16 -14.38 -12.02
N LEU A 63 4.80 -13.76 -11.03
CA LEU A 63 5.95 -12.89 -11.20
C LEU A 63 7.18 -13.71 -11.62
N THR A 64 8.15 -13.02 -12.22
CA THR A 64 9.42 -13.64 -12.58
C THR A 64 10.13 -14.10 -11.31
N GLN A 65 10.52 -15.39 -11.24
CA GLN A 65 11.18 -15.99 -10.06
C GLN A 65 12.43 -15.22 -9.61
N ASN A 66 13.13 -14.56 -10.54
CA ASN A 66 14.30 -13.75 -10.23
C ASN A 66 14.00 -12.51 -9.38
N PHE A 67 12.74 -12.15 -9.13
CA PHE A 67 12.39 -11.00 -8.29
C PHE A 67 12.06 -11.38 -6.85
N SER A 68 11.89 -12.67 -6.55
CA SER A 68 11.57 -13.13 -5.20
C SER A 68 12.64 -12.72 -4.19
N GLY A 69 12.22 -12.22 -3.03
CA GLY A 69 13.12 -11.78 -1.96
C GLY A 69 12.66 -10.52 -1.24
N GLU A 70 13.55 -9.97 -0.41
CA GLU A 70 13.36 -8.72 0.32
C GLU A 70 14.07 -7.56 -0.38
N TRP A 71 13.34 -6.46 -0.52
CA TRP A 71 13.73 -5.28 -1.26
C TRP A 71 13.35 -4.02 -0.49
N VAL A 72 13.95 -2.90 -0.87
CA VAL A 72 13.64 -1.55 -0.38
C VAL A 72 13.21 -0.72 -1.57
N ASN A 73 12.06 -0.06 -1.47
CA ASN A 73 11.55 0.83 -2.51
C ASN A 73 11.97 2.28 -2.28
N THR A 74 12.88 2.76 -3.11
CA THR A 74 13.40 4.13 -2.99
C THR A 74 12.40 5.20 -3.44
N ALA A 75 11.32 4.82 -4.15
CA ALA A 75 10.31 5.76 -4.61
C ALA A 75 9.26 6.10 -3.55
N ASN A 76 9.18 5.31 -2.47
CA ASN A 76 8.13 5.43 -1.46
C ASN A 76 8.71 5.47 -0.03
N ILE A 77 9.52 6.49 0.26
CA ILE A 77 10.11 6.72 1.60
C ILE A 77 10.83 5.46 2.12
N ASP A 78 11.63 4.82 1.26
CA ASP A 78 12.38 3.60 1.57
C ASP A 78 11.52 2.49 2.18
N ALA A 79 10.34 2.25 1.60
CA ALA A 79 9.42 1.22 2.05
C ALA A 79 10.03 -0.19 1.96
N ASP A 80 9.75 -1.03 2.95
CA ASP A 80 10.10 -2.44 2.94
C ASP A 80 9.19 -3.18 1.94
N VAL A 81 9.79 -3.91 1.01
CA VAL A 81 9.08 -4.66 -0.03
C VAL A 81 9.45 -6.15 0.02
N SER A 82 8.46 -7.01 0.22
CA SER A 82 8.63 -8.47 0.08
C SER A 82 7.96 -8.94 -1.22
N ILE A 83 8.74 -9.52 -2.13
CA ILE A 83 8.24 -10.07 -3.38
C ILE A 83 8.22 -11.60 -3.27
N SER A 84 7.05 -12.18 -3.54
CA SER A 84 6.85 -13.62 -3.72
C SER A 84 6.54 -13.94 -5.19
N GLU A 85 6.23 -15.19 -5.49
CA GLU A 85 5.88 -15.61 -6.85
C GLU A 85 4.60 -14.97 -7.38
N THR A 86 3.70 -14.52 -6.51
CA THR A 86 2.37 -14.00 -6.91
C THR A 86 2.03 -12.65 -6.28
N HIS A 87 2.76 -12.25 -5.25
CA HIS A 87 2.45 -11.06 -4.46
C HIS A 87 3.66 -10.13 -4.33
N ILE A 88 3.38 -8.84 -4.23
CA ILE A 88 4.33 -7.83 -3.76
C ILE A 88 3.67 -7.16 -2.55
N ASN A 89 4.26 -7.31 -1.38
CA ASN A 89 3.81 -6.59 -0.19
C ASN A 89 4.76 -5.42 0.04
N GLU A 90 4.23 -4.22 0.07
CA GLU A 90 4.95 -2.99 0.37
C GLU A 90 4.46 -2.45 1.71
N THR A 91 5.40 -2.18 2.62
CA THR A 91 5.14 -1.60 3.93
C THR A 91 5.95 -0.33 4.07
N TYR A 92 5.27 0.81 4.13
CA TYR A 92 5.92 2.10 4.34
C TYR A 92 5.60 2.62 5.75
N TYR A 93 6.53 3.38 6.33
CA TYR A 93 6.44 3.86 7.71
C TYR A 93 6.37 5.38 7.70
N PRO A 94 5.16 5.98 7.78
CA PRO A 94 5.04 7.44 7.91
C PRO A 94 5.74 7.95 9.18
N ASP A 95 5.69 7.18 10.27
CA ASP A 95 6.37 7.48 11.54
C ASP A 95 6.81 6.19 12.25
N LYS A 96 7.58 6.30 13.34
CA LYS A 96 8.10 5.16 14.12
C LYS A 96 7.03 4.19 14.65
N ALA A 97 5.81 4.67 14.91
CA ALA A 97 4.75 3.87 15.51
C ALA A 97 3.71 3.37 14.49
N ARG A 98 3.77 3.86 13.25
CA ARG A 98 2.72 3.63 12.24
C ARG A 98 3.33 3.00 11.01
N TYR A 99 2.58 2.10 10.42
CA TYR A 99 2.93 1.49 9.15
C TYR A 99 1.68 1.40 8.30
N ARG A 100 1.87 1.53 6.99
CA ARG A 100 0.81 1.31 6.02
C ARG A 100 1.28 0.24 5.06
N LYS A 101 0.44 -0.78 4.91
CA LYS A 101 0.72 -1.94 4.08
C LYS A 101 -0.16 -1.92 2.84
N THR A 102 0.48 -2.07 1.68
CA THR A 102 -0.17 -2.27 0.40
C THR A 102 0.24 -3.63 -0.13
N ILE A 103 -0.75 -4.42 -0.56
CA ILE A 103 -0.56 -5.75 -1.13
C ILE A 103 -0.93 -5.66 -2.60
N TYR A 104 -0.01 -6.06 -3.46
CA TYR A 104 -0.23 -6.19 -4.89
C TYR A 104 -0.31 -7.67 -5.24
N VAL A 105 -1.37 -8.08 -5.94
CA VAL A 105 -1.61 -9.47 -6.36
C VAL A 105 -1.58 -9.55 -7.87
N CYS A 106 -0.79 -10.47 -8.42
CA CYS A 106 -0.68 -10.67 -9.88
C CYS A 106 -2.01 -11.13 -10.47
N ARG A 107 -2.55 -10.37 -11.44
CA ARG A 107 -3.80 -10.70 -12.14
C ARG A 107 -3.54 -11.20 -13.55
N GLU A 108 -2.79 -10.43 -14.33
CA GLU A 108 -2.43 -10.79 -15.70
C GLU A 108 -1.05 -10.26 -16.06
N ARG A 109 -0.30 -11.00 -16.88
CA ARG A 109 1.04 -10.65 -17.32
C ARG A 109 1.14 -10.73 -18.85
N ARG A 110 1.68 -9.68 -19.49
CA ARG A 110 2.06 -9.69 -20.91
C ARG A 110 3.46 -9.12 -21.08
N GLY A 111 4.43 -9.99 -21.31
CA GLY A 111 5.85 -9.63 -21.39
C GLY A 111 6.34 -9.08 -20.05
N ASN A 112 6.77 -7.82 -20.08
CA ASN A 112 7.31 -7.06 -18.93
C ASN A 112 6.24 -6.33 -18.12
N ARG A 113 5.03 -6.16 -18.68
CA ARG A 113 3.91 -5.50 -18.02
C ARG A 113 3.08 -6.52 -17.24
N VAL A 114 2.82 -6.19 -15.99
CA VAL A 114 2.06 -7.02 -15.05
C VAL A 114 0.96 -6.15 -14.45
N MET A 115 -0.28 -6.54 -14.70
CA MET A 115 -1.44 -5.96 -14.05
C MET A 115 -1.58 -6.57 -12.66
N MET A 116 -1.59 -5.71 -11.65
CA MET A 116 -1.69 -6.07 -10.24
C MET A 116 -2.99 -5.53 -9.65
N ALA A 117 -3.69 -6.34 -8.88
CA ALA A 117 -4.72 -5.84 -7.97
C ALA A 117 -4.04 -5.24 -6.74
N ARG A 118 -4.29 -3.95 -6.48
CA ARG A 118 -3.83 -3.20 -5.33
C ARG A 118 -4.87 -3.28 -4.22
N LEU A 119 -4.46 -3.83 -3.09
CA LEU A 119 -5.24 -3.94 -1.87
C LEU A 119 -4.52 -3.16 -0.78
N THR A 120 -5.11 -2.07 -0.31
CA THR A 120 -4.59 -1.31 0.83
C THR A 120 -5.27 -1.84 2.10
N VAL A 121 -4.53 -2.04 3.18
CA VAL A 121 -5.12 -2.60 4.42
C VAL A 121 -6.14 -1.62 5.04
N ASP A 122 -6.00 -0.33 4.78
CA ASP A 122 -6.92 0.72 5.23
C ASP A 122 -8.07 1.01 4.23
N GLY A 123 -8.02 0.44 3.03
CA GLY A 123 -8.99 0.68 1.96
C GLY A 123 -9.98 -0.46 1.80
N CYS A 124 -11.25 -0.10 1.58
CA CYS A 124 -12.29 -1.06 1.20
C CYS A 124 -12.31 -1.33 -0.32
N GLN A 125 -11.65 -0.49 -1.11
CA GLN A 125 -11.69 -0.53 -2.56
C GLN A 125 -10.51 -1.33 -3.13
N LYS A 126 -10.82 -2.23 -4.05
CA LYS A 126 -9.84 -2.89 -4.93
C LYS A 126 -9.60 -2.02 -6.16
N ASP A 127 -8.34 -1.65 -6.35
CA ASP A 127 -7.90 -0.97 -7.57
C ASP A 127 -6.97 -1.89 -8.36
N TYR A 128 -6.78 -1.58 -9.64
CA TYR A 128 -5.85 -2.24 -10.53
C TYR A 128 -4.76 -1.26 -10.95
N VAL A 129 -3.51 -1.72 -10.92
CA VAL A 129 -2.34 -0.92 -11.29
C VAL A 129 -1.45 -1.73 -12.21
N CYS A 130 -0.85 -1.08 -13.21
CA CYS A 130 0.15 -1.73 -14.04
C CYS A 130 1.55 -1.50 -13.48
N PHE A 131 2.32 -2.57 -13.38
CA PHE A 131 3.76 -2.52 -13.22
C PHE A 131 4.43 -2.87 -14.55
N ASP A 132 5.38 -2.07 -15.00
CA ASP A 132 6.25 -2.41 -16.12
C ASP A 132 7.67 -2.64 -15.58
N PHE A 133 8.09 -3.91 -15.55
CA PHE A 133 9.37 -4.32 -14.99
C PHE A 133 10.45 -4.43 -16.06
N MET A 134 11.63 -3.89 -15.77
CA MET A 134 12.83 -4.22 -16.53
C MET A 134 13.48 -5.49 -15.99
N PRO A 135 14.29 -6.19 -16.81
CA PRO A 135 15.10 -7.30 -16.33
C PRO A 135 15.93 -6.90 -15.11
N ARG A 136 15.92 -7.77 -14.10
CA ARG A 136 16.73 -7.59 -12.87
C ARG A 136 18.20 -7.50 -13.26
N HIS A 137 18.89 -6.55 -12.66
CA HIS A 137 20.32 -6.41 -12.77
C HIS A 137 20.94 -6.48 -11.37
N HIS A 138 21.50 -7.64 -11.03
CA HIS A 138 22.11 -7.92 -9.74
C HIS A 138 21.18 -7.60 -8.55
N ASN A 139 21.46 -6.55 -7.78
CA ASN A 139 20.73 -6.13 -6.59
C ASN A 139 19.66 -5.07 -6.88
N ILE A 140 19.31 -4.85 -8.14
CA ILE A 140 18.41 -3.78 -8.56
C ILE A 140 17.33 -4.33 -9.48
N ILE A 141 16.07 -4.06 -9.15
CA ILE A 141 14.94 -4.19 -10.06
C ILE A 141 14.44 -2.80 -10.40
N ARG A 142 14.34 -2.51 -11.69
CA ARG A 142 13.79 -1.24 -12.18
C ARG A 142 12.36 -1.47 -12.62
N TYR A 143 11.46 -0.58 -12.23
CA TYR A 143 10.07 -0.69 -12.62
C TYR A 143 9.44 0.68 -12.88
N ARG A 144 8.29 0.68 -13.54
CA ARG A 144 7.38 1.82 -13.63
C ARG A 144 6.04 1.41 -13.09
N LYS A 145 5.38 2.32 -12.37
CA LYS A 145 4.03 2.12 -11.86
C LYS A 145 3.07 3.07 -12.57
N GLY A 146 2.01 2.51 -13.14
CA GLY A 146 0.92 3.29 -13.71
C GLY A 146 0.01 3.89 -12.63
N LEU A 147 -0.95 4.69 -13.06
CA LEU A 147 -2.05 5.14 -12.22
C LEU A 147 -2.96 3.96 -11.82
N ALA A 148 -3.54 4.05 -10.63
CA ALA A 148 -4.51 3.07 -10.16
C ALA A 148 -5.89 3.37 -10.76
N VAL A 149 -6.55 2.33 -11.29
CA VAL A 149 -7.88 2.42 -11.90
C VAL A 149 -8.79 1.30 -11.39
N ILE A 150 -10.10 1.52 -11.44
CA ILE A 150 -11.09 0.56 -10.88
C ILE A 150 -11.40 -0.60 -11.85
N LYS A 151 -11.19 -0.37 -13.15
CA LYS A 151 -11.56 -1.32 -14.21
C LYS A 151 -10.56 -2.48 -14.32
N ASP A 152 -11.05 -3.72 -14.21
CA ASP A 152 -10.27 -4.95 -14.44
C ASP A 152 -10.12 -5.24 -15.94
N ASP A 153 -9.30 -4.45 -16.64
CA ASP A 153 -9.02 -4.63 -18.05
C ASP A 153 -7.55 -4.29 -18.35
N PHE A 154 -6.78 -5.33 -18.71
CA PHE A 154 -5.34 -5.20 -18.96
C PHE A 154 -5.02 -4.10 -19.97
N SER A 155 -5.81 -3.99 -21.04
CA SER A 155 -5.54 -3.03 -22.12
C SER A 155 -5.67 -1.58 -21.63
N THR A 156 -6.64 -1.32 -20.76
CA THR A 156 -6.85 -0.01 -20.14
C THR A 156 -5.81 0.27 -19.06
N VAL A 157 -5.62 -0.67 -18.12
CA VAL A 157 -4.75 -0.52 -16.94
C VAL A 157 -3.28 -0.40 -17.35
N CYS A 158 -2.83 -1.21 -18.31
CA CYS A 158 -1.45 -1.27 -18.78
C CYS A 158 -1.21 -0.45 -20.07
N SER A 159 -2.12 0.43 -20.45
CA SER A 159 -1.90 1.37 -21.55
C SER A 159 -0.75 2.33 -21.22
N TRP A 160 0.04 2.71 -22.24
CA TRP A 160 1.17 3.62 -22.05
C TRP A 160 0.76 4.99 -21.50
N VAL A 161 -0.48 5.42 -21.73
CA VAL A 161 -1.02 6.67 -21.20
C VAL A 161 -1.21 6.66 -19.68
N GLN A 162 -1.26 5.48 -19.05
CA GLN A 162 -1.42 5.35 -17.60
C GLN A 162 -0.10 5.57 -16.85
N PHE A 163 1.03 5.60 -17.55
CA PHE A 163 2.32 5.90 -16.95
C PHE A 163 2.53 7.43 -17.04
N PRO A 164 2.84 8.11 -15.92
CA PRO A 164 3.08 9.55 -15.95
C PRO A 164 4.26 9.87 -16.88
N ASN A 165 3.98 10.58 -17.97
CA ASN A 165 4.96 11.00 -18.96
C ASN A 165 5.79 12.18 -18.41
N SER A 166 6.84 11.90 -17.65
CA SER A 166 7.93 12.87 -17.49
C SER A 166 8.82 12.86 -18.74
N GLU A 167 9.35 14.03 -19.13
CA GLU A 167 10.19 14.23 -20.33
C GLU A 167 11.40 13.28 -20.42
N ALA A 168 11.88 12.78 -19.29
CA ALA A 168 12.78 11.64 -19.21
C ALA A 168 12.04 10.42 -18.64
N TRP A 169 12.12 9.27 -19.31
CA TRP A 169 11.54 8.01 -18.84
C TRP A 169 12.28 7.54 -17.57
N LYS A 170 11.80 7.98 -16.41
CA LYS A 170 12.39 7.62 -15.11
C LYS A 170 11.81 6.28 -14.64
N TYR A 171 12.69 5.43 -14.10
CA TYR A 171 12.32 4.18 -13.46
C TYR A 171 12.50 4.32 -11.96
N ASP A 172 11.54 3.77 -11.22
CA ASP A 172 11.68 3.55 -9.80
C ASP A 172 12.50 2.29 -9.54
N LEU A 173 13.09 2.19 -8.35
CA LEU A 173 14.05 1.15 -8.00
C LEU A 173 13.57 0.36 -6.79
N PHE A 174 13.61 -0.96 -6.92
CA PHE A 174 13.73 -1.85 -5.78
C PHE A 174 15.20 -2.24 -5.62
N LEU A 175 15.77 -1.89 -4.47
CA LEU A 175 17.13 -2.27 -4.07
C LEU A 175 17.06 -3.51 -3.18
N ALA A 176 17.90 -4.50 -3.40
CA ALA A 176 17.92 -5.68 -2.53
C ALA A 176 18.26 -5.25 -1.11
N ARG A 177 17.48 -5.70 -0.12
CA ARG A 177 17.68 -5.32 1.29
C ARG A 177 19.06 -5.70 1.80
N ASN A 178 19.53 -6.88 1.39
CA ASN A 178 20.86 -7.41 1.66
C ASN A 178 21.61 -7.57 0.32
N PRO A 179 22.26 -6.51 -0.20
CA PRO A 179 22.90 -6.57 -1.51
C PRO A 179 24.16 -7.45 -1.48
N VAL A 180 24.32 -8.31 -2.49
CA VAL A 180 25.54 -9.12 -2.63
C VAL A 180 26.58 -8.33 -3.43
N PRO A 181 27.86 -8.28 -3.01
CA PRO A 181 28.89 -7.58 -3.76
C PRO A 181 29.01 -8.11 -5.20
N VAL A 182 28.97 -7.19 -6.16
CA VAL A 182 29.20 -7.50 -7.58
C VAL A 182 30.64 -7.11 -7.90
N ARG A 183 31.41 -8.03 -8.48
CA ARG A 183 32.76 -7.70 -8.93
C ARG A 183 32.68 -6.59 -9.98
N CYS A 184 33.43 -5.51 -9.76
CA CYS A 184 33.50 -4.42 -10.73
C CYS A 184 34.05 -4.99 -12.05
N PRO A 185 33.34 -4.80 -13.19
CA PRO A 185 33.78 -5.32 -14.48
C PRO A 185 35.06 -4.61 -14.96
N VAL A 186 35.32 -3.41 -14.45
CA VAL A 186 36.57 -2.69 -14.66
C VAL A 186 37.49 -3.02 -13.49
N ALA A 187 38.37 -4.00 -13.69
CA ALA A 187 39.57 -4.11 -12.86
C ALA A 187 40.43 -2.88 -13.18
N GLY A 188 40.34 -1.85 -12.35
CA GLY A 188 41.22 -0.69 -12.45
C GLY A 188 42.66 -1.19 -12.42
N LYS A 189 43.43 -0.89 -13.47
CA LYS A 189 44.87 -1.15 -13.50
C LYS A 189 45.56 0.02 -12.80
N PHE A 190 45.67 -0.06 -11.48
CA PHE A 190 46.66 0.67 -10.70
C PHE A 190 47.29 -0.30 -9.72
#